data_AF-A0A381YRN7-F1
#
_entry.id   AF-A0A381YRN7-F1
#
_cell.length_a   1.000
_cell.length_b   1.000
_cell.length_c   1.000
_cell.angle_alpha   90.00
_cell.angle_beta   90.00
_cell.angle_gamma   90.00
#
_symmetry.space_group_name_H-M   'P 1'
#
loop_
_entity.id
_entity.type
_entity.pdbx_description
1 polymer ?
#
loop_
_entity_poly.entity_id
_entity_poly.type
_entity_poly.pdbx_seq_one_letter_code
_entity_poly.pdbx_strand_id
1 'polypeptide(L)'
;MKTGCLSKLFSFIRFFIICLLVIISLTHEAYADIDPHDNRHLVIAPYWQSDSTSYSFIAVTHPSLSDMASQIGLTINVTQSDLSAFATNGEALSFTISAGATERVFIVRTGHSIINPIIIPSGHFIVGTTSYRYGNITVRSIAAFPYNKTGNPPGWPSNGDGWRDIIMLSFFGGIIFD
;
A
#
# COMPACT_ATOMS: atom_id res chain seq x y z
N MET A 1 -18.57 -9.81 66.72
CA MET A 1 -17.32 -10.45 66.26
C MET A 1 -17.49 -11.11 64.88
N LYS A 2 -17.93 -10.37 63.84
CA LYS A 2 -18.17 -10.93 62.47
C LYS A 2 -17.84 -9.97 61.31
N THR A 3 -17.38 -8.74 61.58
CA THR A 3 -17.12 -7.72 60.54
C THR A 3 -15.69 -7.71 59.99
N GLY A 4 -14.71 -8.30 60.71
CA GLY A 4 -13.30 -8.32 60.28
C GLY A 4 -12.93 -9.41 59.26
N CYS A 5 -13.76 -10.45 59.10
CA CYS A 5 -13.51 -11.53 58.13
C CYS A 5 -13.93 -11.11 56.71
N LEU A 6 -15.11 -10.47 56.58
CA LEU A 6 -15.60 -9.95 55.31
C LEU A 6 -14.67 -8.87 54.73
N SER A 7 -14.16 -7.94 55.56
CA SER A 7 -13.29 -6.86 55.08
C SER A 7 -11.94 -7.37 54.56
N LYS A 8 -11.37 -8.40 55.20
CA LYS A 8 -10.14 -9.06 54.74
C LYS A 8 -10.34 -9.81 53.43
N LEU A 9 -11.50 -10.44 53.24
CA LEU A 9 -11.87 -11.11 51.99
C LEU A 9 -12.01 -10.11 50.83
N PHE A 10 -12.70 -8.99 51.04
CA PHE A 10 -12.82 -7.93 50.03
C PHE A 10 -11.46 -7.31 49.67
N SER A 11 -10.55 -7.15 50.64
CA SER A 11 -9.20 -6.66 50.38
C SER A 11 -8.37 -7.64 49.55
N PHE A 12 -8.51 -8.94 49.80
CA PHE A 12 -7.83 -9.99 49.03
C PHE A 12 -8.32 -10.05 47.59
N ILE A 13 -9.64 -9.96 47.39
CA ILE A 13 -10.26 -9.95 46.06
C ILE A 13 -9.81 -8.72 45.26
N ARG A 14 -9.74 -7.54 45.89
CA ARG A 14 -9.24 -6.32 45.23
C ARG A 14 -7.79 -6.45 44.79
N PHE A 15 -6.93 -7.00 45.63
CA PHE A 15 -5.52 -7.22 45.29
C PHE A 15 -5.36 -8.21 44.14
N PHE A 16 -6.17 -9.27 44.13
CA PHE A 16 -6.16 -10.26 43.06
C PHE A 16 -6.64 -9.68 41.72
N ILE A 17 -7.69 -8.86 41.71
CA ILE A 17 -8.17 -8.18 40.49
C ILE A 17 -7.12 -7.20 39.96
N ILE A 18 -6.44 -6.46 40.84
CA ILE A 18 -5.37 -5.54 40.44
C ILE A 18 -4.20 -6.33 39.82
N CYS A 19 -3.76 -7.43 40.44
CA CYS A 19 -2.73 -8.30 39.85
C CYS A 19 -3.16 -8.87 38.50
N LEU A 20 -4.42 -9.30 38.35
CA LEU A 20 -4.93 -9.84 37.09
C LEU A 20 -4.93 -8.78 35.98
N LEU A 21 -5.35 -7.55 36.29
CA LEU A 21 -5.31 -6.43 35.34
C LEU A 21 -3.88 -6.03 34.95
N VAL A 22 -2.93 -6.12 35.88
CA VAL A 22 -1.50 -5.86 35.61
C VAL A 22 -0.88 -6.98 34.77
N ILE A 23 -1.27 -8.24 34.97
CA ILE A 23 -0.77 -9.34 34.13
C ILE A 23 -1.34 -9.26 32.71
N ILE A 24 -2.61 -8.82 32.55
CA ILE A 24 -3.22 -8.60 31.23
C ILE A 24 -2.54 -7.43 30.49
N SER A 25 -2.10 -6.37 31.18
CA SER A 25 -1.37 -5.28 30.53
C SER A 25 0.07 -5.64 30.15
N LEU A 26 0.67 -6.64 30.81
CA LEU A 26 2.02 -7.14 30.52
C LEU A 26 2.05 -8.28 29.49
N THR A 27 0.92 -8.87 29.15
CA THR A 27 0.77 -9.93 28.12
C THR A 27 0.33 -9.38 26.78
N HIS A 28 0.59 -8.09 26.52
CA HIS A 28 0.65 -7.63 25.14
C HIS A 28 1.87 -8.30 24.51
N GLU A 29 1.63 -9.46 23.89
CA GLU A 29 2.51 -9.96 22.85
C GLU A 29 2.55 -8.81 21.83
N ALA A 30 3.66 -8.09 21.72
CA ALA A 30 3.94 -7.37 20.50
C ALA A 30 4.03 -8.44 19.43
N TYR A 31 2.90 -8.70 18.74
CA TYR A 31 2.97 -9.36 17.45
C TYR A 31 3.93 -8.50 16.66
N ALA A 32 5.12 -9.04 16.40
CA ALA A 32 6.00 -8.51 15.39
C ALA A 32 5.21 -8.69 14.09
N ASP A 33 4.35 -7.72 13.79
CA ASP A 33 3.86 -7.52 12.44
C ASP A 33 5.13 -7.45 11.61
N ILE A 34 5.32 -8.45 10.75
CA ILE A 34 6.36 -8.44 9.74
C ILE A 34 6.19 -7.09 9.08
N ASP A 35 7.22 -6.24 9.16
CA ASP A 35 7.21 -4.90 8.59
C ASP A 35 6.39 -4.92 7.29
N PRO A 36 5.22 -4.23 7.22
CA PRO A 36 4.41 -4.20 6.01
C PRO A 36 5.19 -3.64 4.81
N HIS A 37 6.44 -3.21 5.04
CA HIS A 37 7.34 -2.58 4.11
C HIS A 37 8.68 -3.30 3.96
N ASP A 38 8.70 -4.64 4.03
CA ASP A 38 9.83 -5.44 3.55
C ASP A 38 10.32 -4.94 2.18
N ASN A 39 11.59 -4.51 2.13
CA ASN A 39 12.20 -3.93 0.93
C ASN A 39 12.36 -4.93 -0.21
N ARG A 40 12.15 -6.23 0.05
CA ARG A 40 12.13 -7.29 -0.97
C ARG A 40 10.89 -7.24 -1.87
N HIS A 41 9.82 -6.56 -1.45
CA HIS A 41 8.53 -6.49 -2.16
C HIS A 41 8.16 -5.05 -2.53
N LEU A 42 9.16 -4.32 -3.02
CA LEU A 42 9.10 -2.90 -3.29
C LEU A 42 9.66 -2.57 -4.68
N VAL A 43 9.00 -1.66 -5.39
CA VAL A 43 9.53 -1.08 -6.63
C VAL A 43 9.73 0.42 -6.42
N ILE A 44 10.91 0.93 -6.80
CA ILE A 44 11.26 2.34 -6.68
C ILE A 44 11.64 2.88 -8.05
N ALA A 45 11.09 4.04 -8.40
CA ALA A 45 11.66 4.88 -9.44
C ALA A 45 12.36 6.07 -8.76
N PRO A 46 13.67 6.27 -8.98
CA PRO A 46 14.44 7.29 -8.27
C PRO A 46 14.06 8.72 -8.66
N TYR A 47 13.38 8.89 -9.79
CA TYR A 47 13.07 10.20 -10.33
C TYR A 47 11.70 10.23 -11.02
N TRP A 48 10.96 11.30 -10.76
CA TRP A 48 9.81 11.77 -11.53
C TRP A 48 9.86 13.30 -11.58
N GLN A 49 9.21 13.90 -12.57
CA GLN A 49 8.96 15.34 -12.61
C GLN A 49 7.59 15.66 -13.22
N SER A 50 7.05 16.82 -12.88
CA SER A 50 5.95 17.44 -13.62
C SER A 50 5.99 18.96 -13.50
N ASP A 51 5.74 19.64 -14.63
CA ASP A 51 5.62 21.09 -14.74
C ASP A 51 4.70 21.50 -15.90
N SER A 52 4.86 22.73 -16.40
CA SER A 52 4.09 23.25 -17.53
C SER A 52 4.42 22.63 -18.89
N THR A 53 5.56 21.94 -19.00
CA THR A 53 6.14 21.38 -20.23
C THR A 53 6.47 19.91 -20.09
N SER A 54 6.15 19.27 -18.97
CA SER A 54 6.50 17.88 -18.72
C SER A 54 5.56 17.18 -17.75
N TYR A 55 5.44 15.88 -17.95
CA TYR A 55 4.77 14.97 -17.03
C TYR A 55 5.50 13.64 -16.94
N SER A 56 5.23 12.88 -15.88
CA SER A 56 5.75 11.51 -15.74
C SER A 56 4.65 10.49 -15.99
N PHE A 57 5.02 9.42 -16.67
CA PHE A 57 4.14 8.33 -17.05
C PHE A 57 4.68 7.00 -16.54
N ILE A 58 3.78 6.14 -16.08
CA ILE A 58 4.09 4.76 -15.68
C ILE A 58 3.00 3.84 -16.26
N ALA A 59 3.40 2.85 -17.03
CA ALA A 59 2.60 1.69 -17.36
C ALA A 59 2.95 0.55 -16.40
N VAL A 60 1.92 -0.04 -15.81
CA VAL A 60 2.03 -1.24 -14.99
C VAL A 60 1.30 -2.36 -15.71
N THR A 61 1.97 -3.46 -15.99
CA THR A 61 1.41 -4.60 -16.74
C THR A 61 1.43 -5.86 -15.90
N HIS A 62 0.32 -6.58 -15.90
CA HIS A 62 0.23 -7.92 -15.35
C HIS A 62 0.48 -8.96 -16.45
N PRO A 63 1.65 -9.62 -16.52
CA PRO A 63 2.01 -10.48 -17.64
C PRO A 63 1.21 -11.79 -17.71
N SER A 64 0.42 -12.12 -16.68
CA SER A 64 -0.46 -13.30 -16.64
C SER A 64 0.31 -14.62 -16.71
N LEU A 65 1.48 -14.65 -16.08
CA LEU A 65 2.31 -15.84 -15.99
C LEU A 65 1.73 -16.84 -14.98
N SER A 66 2.13 -18.10 -15.12
CA SER A 66 1.80 -19.14 -14.14
C SER A 66 2.24 -18.73 -12.74
N ASP A 67 1.47 -19.15 -11.74
CA ASP A 67 1.69 -18.85 -10.31
C ASP A 67 1.50 -17.38 -9.89
N MET A 68 1.21 -16.45 -10.82
CA MET A 68 0.71 -15.12 -10.45
C MET A 68 -0.77 -15.21 -10.09
N ALA A 69 -1.18 -14.49 -9.04
CA ALA A 69 -2.61 -14.34 -8.74
C ALA A 69 -3.32 -13.68 -9.94
N SER A 70 -4.61 -13.95 -10.14
CA SER A 70 -5.34 -13.32 -11.26
C SER A 70 -5.49 -11.81 -11.11
N GLN A 71 -5.24 -11.28 -9.91
CA GLN A 71 -5.31 -9.87 -9.57
C GLN A 71 -4.22 -9.53 -8.57
N ILE A 72 -3.52 -8.42 -8.81
CA ILE A 72 -2.48 -7.90 -7.91
C ILE A 72 -2.82 -6.45 -7.58
N GLY A 73 -2.94 -6.16 -6.28
CA GLY A 73 -3.19 -4.83 -5.76
C GLY A 73 -1.89 -4.09 -5.49
N LEU A 74 -1.82 -2.81 -5.85
CA LEU A 74 -0.65 -1.98 -5.61
C LEU A 74 -1.02 -0.56 -5.18
N THR A 75 -0.13 0.06 -4.41
CA THR A 75 -0.20 1.44 -3.94
C THR A 75 1.03 2.19 -4.39
N ILE A 76 0.84 3.33 -5.07
CA ILE A 76 1.88 4.22 -5.58
C ILE A 76 1.93 5.47 -4.72
N ASN A 77 3.08 5.70 -4.12
CA ASN A 77 3.43 6.91 -3.40
C ASN A 77 4.35 7.76 -4.26
N VAL A 78 3.97 9.03 -4.44
CA VAL A 78 4.78 10.02 -5.16
C VAL A 78 5.26 11.05 -4.15
N THR A 79 6.55 10.98 -3.84
CA THR A 79 7.20 11.81 -2.83
C THR A 79 7.98 12.90 -3.53
N GLN A 80 7.84 14.13 -3.05
CA GLN A 80 8.56 15.30 -3.54
C GLN A 80 9.98 15.34 -2.95
N SER A 81 10.84 16.19 -3.52
CA SER A 81 12.21 16.39 -3.04
C SER A 81 12.30 16.90 -1.59
N ASP A 82 11.23 17.51 -1.07
CA ASP A 82 11.10 17.96 0.32
C ASP A 82 10.49 16.90 1.25
N LEU A 83 10.36 15.65 0.77
CA LEU A 83 9.78 14.48 1.46
C LEU A 83 8.26 14.54 1.68
N SER A 84 7.57 15.56 1.18
CA SER A 84 6.11 15.62 1.25
C SER A 84 5.44 14.82 0.12
N ALA A 85 4.18 14.46 0.28
CA ALA A 85 3.39 13.84 -0.79
C ALA A 85 3.07 14.86 -1.89
N PHE A 86 3.17 14.45 -3.16
CA PHE A 86 2.85 15.32 -4.30
C PHE A 86 1.35 15.49 -4.54
N ALA A 87 0.57 14.43 -4.30
CA ALA A 87 -0.87 14.46 -4.53
C ALA A 87 -1.52 15.58 -3.70
N THR A 88 -2.42 16.34 -4.30
CA THR A 88 -3.04 17.51 -3.62
C THR A 88 -3.84 17.12 -2.36
N ASN A 89 -4.40 15.90 -2.35
CA ASN A 89 -5.08 15.30 -1.19
C ASN A 89 -4.11 14.61 -0.21
N GLY A 90 -2.82 14.54 -0.53
CA GLY A 90 -1.81 13.81 0.26
C GLY A 90 -1.96 12.28 0.22
N GLU A 91 -2.87 11.75 -0.61
CA GLU A 91 -3.16 10.32 -0.65
C GLU A 91 -2.32 9.60 -1.71
N ALA A 92 -1.94 8.36 -1.38
CA ALA A 92 -1.32 7.45 -2.33
C ALA A 92 -2.37 6.89 -3.30
N LEU A 93 -1.99 6.69 -4.56
CA LEU A 93 -2.87 6.09 -5.56
C LEU A 93 -2.86 4.56 -5.37
N SER A 94 -4.02 3.96 -5.15
CA SER A 94 -4.14 2.50 -5.01
C SER A 94 -5.11 1.93 -6.04
N PHE A 95 -4.72 0.84 -6.71
CA PHE A 95 -5.58 0.11 -7.63
C PHE A 95 -5.18 -1.36 -7.72
N THR A 96 -6.03 -2.15 -8.36
CA THR A 96 -5.78 -3.57 -8.61
C THR A 96 -5.70 -3.81 -10.11
N ILE A 97 -4.64 -4.47 -10.55
CA ILE A 97 -4.46 -4.86 -11.94
C ILE A 97 -4.88 -6.32 -12.14
N SER A 98 -5.68 -6.57 -13.17
CA SER A 98 -6.11 -7.92 -13.53
C SER A 98 -5.13 -8.59 -14.48
N ALA A 99 -5.14 -9.92 -14.51
CA ALA A 99 -4.28 -10.71 -15.38
C ALA A 99 -4.42 -10.31 -16.86
N GLY A 100 -3.30 -10.03 -17.52
CA GLY A 100 -3.23 -9.62 -18.91
C GLY A 100 -3.54 -8.14 -19.15
N ALA A 101 -3.91 -7.38 -18.11
CA ALA A 101 -4.19 -5.96 -18.22
C ALA A 101 -2.92 -5.11 -18.13
N THR A 102 -3.03 -3.87 -18.63
CA THR A 102 -2.05 -2.81 -18.42
C THR A 102 -2.76 -1.57 -17.95
N GLU A 103 -2.35 -1.07 -16.80
CA GLU A 103 -2.86 0.17 -16.20
C GLU A 103 -1.87 1.30 -16.46
N ARG A 104 -2.39 2.51 -16.70
CA ARG A 104 -1.59 3.69 -17.01
C ARG A 104 -1.73 4.71 -15.89
N VAL A 105 -0.61 5.20 -15.39
CA VAL A 105 -0.54 6.18 -14.30
C VAL A 105 0.15 7.42 -14.82
N PHE A 106 -0.49 8.57 -14.60
CA PHE A 106 0.01 9.88 -14.97
C PHE A 106 0.26 10.71 -13.72
N ILE A 107 1.48 11.23 -13.58
CA ILE A 107 1.84 12.19 -12.55
C ILE A 107 1.93 13.55 -13.22
N VAL A 108 0.96 14.40 -12.92
CA VAL A 108 0.73 15.65 -13.64
C VAL A 108 0.49 16.81 -12.67
N ARG A 109 0.85 18.01 -13.11
CA ARG A 109 0.43 19.25 -12.46
C ARG A 109 -1.08 19.47 -12.60
N THR A 110 -1.64 20.27 -11.69
CA THR A 110 -3.02 20.73 -11.83
C THR A 110 -3.20 21.53 -13.12
N GLY A 111 -4.28 21.26 -13.86
CA GLY A 111 -4.67 21.99 -15.06
C GLY A 111 -3.89 21.61 -16.33
N HIS A 112 -3.39 20.38 -16.41
CA HIS A 112 -2.77 19.87 -17.64
C HIS A 112 -3.82 19.76 -18.76
N SER A 113 -3.55 20.38 -19.91
CA SER A 113 -4.53 20.55 -21.00
C SER A 113 -4.87 19.25 -21.74
N ILE A 114 -3.89 18.37 -21.94
CA ILE A 114 -4.04 17.11 -22.69
C ILE A 114 -4.10 15.89 -21.77
N ILE A 115 -3.22 15.79 -20.78
CA ILE A 115 -3.12 14.63 -19.88
C ILE A 115 -3.99 14.87 -18.64
N ASN A 116 -5.27 14.54 -18.74
CA ASN A 116 -6.23 14.69 -17.63
C ASN A 116 -7.34 13.62 -17.66
N PRO A 117 -8.09 13.44 -16.55
CA PRO A 117 -9.12 12.40 -16.46
C PRO A 117 -10.29 12.53 -17.44
N ILE A 118 -10.54 13.74 -17.97
CA ILE A 118 -11.62 13.97 -18.94
C ILE A 118 -11.21 13.41 -20.31
N ILE A 119 -9.96 13.64 -20.72
CA ILE A 119 -9.44 13.20 -22.02
C ILE A 119 -9.02 11.72 -21.99
N ILE A 120 -8.47 11.25 -20.86
CA ILE A 120 -8.00 9.86 -20.70
C ILE A 120 -8.74 9.21 -19.50
N PRO A 121 -10.02 8.84 -19.65
CA PRO A 121 -10.85 8.34 -18.55
C PRO A 121 -10.41 6.97 -18.01
N SER A 122 -9.60 6.22 -18.76
CA SER A 122 -9.02 4.94 -18.32
C SER A 122 -7.66 5.08 -17.62
N GLY A 123 -7.15 6.31 -17.49
CA GLY A 123 -5.89 6.57 -16.79
C GLY A 123 -6.10 6.75 -15.29
N HIS A 124 -5.11 6.37 -14.51
CA HIS A 124 -4.97 6.78 -13.13
C HIS A 124 -4.16 8.06 -13.05
N PHE A 125 -4.53 8.95 -12.13
CA PHE A 125 -3.93 10.28 -12.05
C PHE A 125 -3.47 10.60 -10.63
N ILE A 126 -2.25 11.12 -10.54
CA ILE A 126 -1.72 11.75 -9.34
C ILE A 126 -1.51 13.21 -9.69
N VAL A 127 -2.42 14.05 -9.20
CA VAL A 127 -2.48 15.48 -9.55
C VAL A 127 -2.00 16.32 -8.36
N GLY A 128 -0.94 17.08 -8.59
CA GLY A 128 -0.36 17.97 -7.58
C GLY A 128 -0.51 19.45 -7.92
N THR A 129 0.47 20.26 -7.53
CA THR A 129 0.43 21.72 -7.72
C THR A 129 0.63 22.16 -9.17
N THR A 130 0.60 23.46 -9.47
CA THR A 130 0.80 24.02 -10.82
C THR A 130 2.27 24.24 -11.20
N SER A 131 3.17 24.25 -10.22
CA SER A 131 4.60 24.56 -10.43
C SER A 131 5.43 23.29 -10.64
N TYR A 132 6.66 23.45 -11.15
CA TYR A 132 7.61 22.36 -11.29
C TYR A 132 7.84 21.63 -9.95
N ARG A 133 7.68 20.31 -9.97
CA ARG A 133 7.95 19.40 -8.86
C ARG A 133 8.64 18.15 -9.37
N TYR A 134 9.42 17.53 -8.49
CA TYR A 134 10.16 16.31 -8.74
C TYR A 134 10.41 15.56 -7.43
N GLY A 135 10.85 14.31 -7.54
CA GLY A 135 11.23 13.48 -6.41
C GLY A 135 11.29 12.02 -6.79
N ASN A 136 10.89 11.11 -5.89
CA ASN A 136 10.91 9.66 -6.14
C ASN A 136 9.50 9.05 -6.09
N ILE A 137 9.37 7.87 -6.69
CA ILE A 137 8.15 7.06 -6.66
C ILE A 137 8.45 5.77 -5.92
N THR A 138 7.53 5.37 -5.05
CA THR A 138 7.61 4.12 -4.30
C THR A 138 6.30 3.36 -4.48
N VAL A 139 6.40 2.13 -5.02
CA VAL A 139 5.25 1.26 -5.26
C VAL A 139 5.30 0.07 -4.31
N ARG A 140 4.19 -0.21 -3.63
CA ARG A 140 4.04 -1.29 -2.65
C ARG A 140 2.86 -2.19 -2.99
N SER A 141 2.90 -3.44 -2.55
CA SER A 141 1.72 -4.31 -2.62
C SER A 141 0.66 -3.87 -1.63
N ILE A 142 -0.61 -4.01 -2.01
CA ILE A 142 -1.74 -3.90 -1.07
C ILE A 142 -1.81 -5.15 -0.18
N ALA A 143 -1.33 -6.30 -0.66
CA ALA A 143 -1.31 -7.52 0.13
C ALA A 143 -0.25 -7.42 1.24
N ALA A 144 -0.64 -7.63 2.50
CA ALA A 144 0.28 -7.62 3.64
C ALA A 144 1.38 -8.69 3.53
N PHE A 145 1.07 -9.84 2.93
CA PHE A 145 2.00 -10.94 2.72
C PHE A 145 2.00 -11.32 1.22
N PRO A 146 2.67 -10.55 0.36
CA PRO A 146 2.68 -10.77 -1.09
C PRO A 146 3.38 -12.08 -1.47
N TYR A 147 4.34 -12.49 -0.64
CA TYR A 147 5.08 -13.75 -0.72
C TYR A 147 4.31 -14.97 -0.21
N ASN A 148 3.03 -14.85 0.15
CA ASN A 148 2.16 -15.97 0.46
C ASN A 148 1.24 -16.23 -0.73
N LYS A 149 1.28 -17.45 -1.26
CA LYS A 149 0.46 -17.85 -2.41
C LYS A 149 -0.98 -17.89 -1.94
N THR A 150 -1.85 -17.11 -2.56
CA THR A 150 -3.28 -17.26 -2.34
C THR A 150 -3.77 -18.46 -3.11
N GLY A 151 -4.69 -19.21 -2.54
CA GLY A 151 -5.38 -20.23 -3.29
C GLY A 151 -6.13 -21.20 -2.43
N ASN A 152 -6.92 -22.03 -3.11
CA ASN A 152 -7.64 -23.10 -2.46
C ASN A 152 -6.69 -24.28 -2.15
N PRO A 153 -7.06 -25.16 -1.20
CA PRO A 153 -6.30 -26.37 -0.94
C PRO A 153 -6.10 -27.22 -2.20
N PRO A 154 -5.03 -28.04 -2.26
CA PRO A 154 -4.80 -28.94 -3.39
C PRO A 154 -6.05 -29.78 -3.71
N GLY A 155 -6.47 -29.78 -4.97
CA GLY A 155 -7.65 -30.53 -5.45
C GLY A 155 -8.95 -29.71 -5.54
N TRP A 156 -8.94 -28.44 -5.13
CA TRP A 156 -10.05 -27.50 -5.35
C TRP A 156 -9.80 -26.62 -6.59
N PRO A 157 -10.85 -26.06 -7.22
CA PRO A 157 -10.69 -25.15 -8.35
C PRO A 157 -9.84 -23.94 -7.96
N SER A 158 -8.80 -23.64 -8.73
CA SER A 158 -7.95 -22.46 -8.54
C SER A 158 -8.63 -21.23 -9.14
N ASN A 159 -9.35 -20.47 -8.34
CA ASN A 159 -10.06 -19.28 -8.77
C ASN A 159 -9.23 -18.04 -8.44
N GLY A 160 -8.19 -17.79 -9.25
CA GLY A 160 -7.32 -16.63 -9.08
C GLY A 160 -6.12 -16.84 -8.16
N ASP A 161 -5.81 -18.10 -7.85
CA ASP A 161 -4.69 -18.52 -7.02
C ASP A 161 -3.34 -18.05 -7.58
N GLY A 162 -2.42 -17.68 -6.69
CA GLY A 162 -1.07 -17.26 -7.05
C GLY A 162 -0.46 -16.26 -6.06
N TRP A 163 0.75 -15.82 -6.36
CA TRP A 163 1.44 -14.78 -5.60
C TRP A 163 0.86 -13.40 -5.93
N ARG A 164 0.68 -12.56 -4.91
CA ARG A 164 0.14 -11.20 -5.05
C ARG A 164 1.25 -10.16 -4.90
N ASP A 165 2.39 -10.46 -5.51
CA ASP A 165 3.58 -9.67 -5.37
C ASP A 165 3.76 -8.70 -6.53
N ILE A 166 3.96 -7.43 -6.20
CA ILE A 166 4.13 -6.38 -7.20
C ILE A 166 5.45 -6.53 -7.97
N ILE A 167 6.46 -7.21 -7.42
CA ILE A 167 7.73 -7.43 -8.13
C ILE A 167 7.57 -8.41 -9.30
N MET A 168 6.43 -9.08 -9.42
CA MET A 168 6.07 -9.91 -10.57
C MET A 168 5.36 -9.12 -11.67
N LEU A 169 4.97 -7.87 -11.40
CA LEU A 169 4.44 -6.96 -12.42
C LEU A 169 5.57 -6.37 -13.24
N SER A 170 5.27 -5.99 -14.49
CA SER A 170 6.19 -5.26 -15.33
C SER A 170 5.90 -3.76 -15.23
N PHE A 171 6.95 -2.97 -15.04
CA PHE A 171 6.87 -1.51 -14.98
C PHE A 171 7.65 -0.91 -16.14
N PHE A 172 7.01 0.00 -16.87
CA PHE A 172 7.64 0.82 -17.89
C PHE A 172 7.24 2.26 -17.66
N GLY A 173 8.13 3.22 -17.82
CA GLY A 173 7.80 4.61 -17.59
C GLY A 173 8.85 5.57 -18.12
N GLY A 174 8.49 6.84 -18.13
CA GLY A 174 9.34 7.88 -18.64
C GLY A 174 8.81 9.26 -18.28
N ILE A 175 9.65 10.26 -18.53
CA ILE A 175 9.29 11.66 -18.51
C ILE A 175 9.05 12.08 -19.95
N ILE A 176 7.92 12.73 -20.18
CA ILE A 176 7.52 13.22 -21.48
C ILE A 176 7.58 14.73 -21.42
N PHE A 177 8.16 15.32 -22.46
CA PHE A 177 8.19 16.76 -22.67
C PHE A 177 7.18 17.11 -23.76
N ASP A 178 6.38 18.13 -23.50
CA ASP A 178 5.37 18.68 -24.41
C ASP A 178 5.97 19.71 -25.39
#